data_AF-A0A2G8RGI5-F1
#
_entry.id   AF-A0A2G8RGI5-F1
#
_cell.length_a   1.000
_cell.length_b   1.000
_cell.length_c   1.000
_cell.angle_alpha   90.00
_cell.angle_beta   90.00
_cell.angle_gamma   90.00
#
_symmetry.space_group_name_H-M   'P 1'
#
loop_
_entity.id
_entity.type
_entity.pdbx_description
1 polymer ?
#
loop_
_entity_poly.entity_id
_entity_poly.type
_entity_poly.pdbx_seq_one_letter_code
_entity_poly.pdbx_strand_id
1 'polypeptide(L)'
;MKPLLLWIWHLDTRLTEIVLGSVSLARGVTLALPGDMMTADAYRAFDLLPESAWAVLFTAFGLAQLAAVVINGRWRRSPAIRATGAIFGVWSFTALTTGFVVSGGLSLASCQYGILAFWSAYCLINISSKTARRLHV
;
A
#
# COMPACT_ATOMS: atom_id res chain seq x y z
N MET A 1 -11.07 -19.11 18.16
CA MET A 1 -11.09 -17.81 17.47
C MET A 1 -12.53 -17.51 17.06
N LYS A 2 -13.05 -16.29 17.29
CA LYS A 2 -14.46 -15.93 17.01
C LYS A 2 -14.77 -16.10 15.50
N PRO A 3 -16.00 -16.48 15.11
CA PRO A 3 -16.37 -16.75 13.70
C PRO A 3 -16.12 -15.55 12.76
N LEU A 4 -16.24 -14.31 13.27
CA LEU A 4 -15.92 -13.09 12.52
C LEU A 4 -14.44 -12.98 12.13
N LEU A 5 -13.54 -13.43 13.01
CA LEU A 5 -12.09 -13.47 12.75
C LEU A 5 -11.75 -14.51 11.66
N LEU A 6 -12.47 -15.63 11.62
CA LEU A 6 -12.30 -16.65 10.57
C LEU A 6 -12.80 -16.15 9.21
N TRP A 7 -13.92 -15.43 9.19
CA TRP A 7 -14.45 -14.82 7.96
C TRP A 7 -13.51 -13.76 7.39
N ILE A 8 -13.01 -12.85 8.25
CA ILE A 8 -11.99 -11.87 7.85
C ILE A 8 -10.74 -12.56 7.32
N TRP A 9 -10.38 -13.74 7.84
CA TRP A 9 -9.22 -14.49 7.38
C TRP A 9 -9.40 -15.18 6.01
N HIS A 10 -10.66 -15.37 5.58
CA HIS A 10 -11.04 -15.96 4.30
C HIS A 10 -11.32 -14.96 3.19
N LEU A 11 -11.36 -13.65 3.48
CA LEU A 11 -11.37 -12.61 2.45
C LEU A 11 -10.18 -12.82 1.50
N ASP A 12 -10.45 -12.78 0.20
CA ASP A 12 -9.40 -12.91 -0.80
C ASP A 12 -8.50 -11.68 -0.79
N THR A 13 -7.40 -11.79 -0.03
CA THR A 13 -6.32 -10.79 0.06
C THR A 13 -5.82 -10.30 -1.29
N ARG A 14 -6.00 -11.08 -2.37
CA ARG A 14 -5.58 -10.69 -3.72
C ARG A 14 -6.36 -9.48 -4.22
N LEU A 15 -7.66 -9.41 -3.98
CA LEU A 15 -8.46 -8.25 -4.39
C LEU A 15 -7.99 -6.99 -3.64
N THR A 16 -7.77 -7.12 -2.33
CA THR A 16 -7.22 -6.03 -1.51
C THR A 16 -5.85 -5.59 -2.03
N GLU A 17 -4.96 -6.52 -2.37
CA GLU A 17 -3.65 -6.21 -2.95
C GLU A 17 -3.76 -5.53 -4.32
N ILE A 18 -4.72 -5.92 -5.16
CA ILE A 18 -4.98 -5.25 -6.45
C ILE A 18 -5.44 -3.82 -6.21
N VAL A 19 -6.40 -3.61 -5.30
CA VAL A 19 -6.91 -2.27 -4.98
C VAL A 19 -5.78 -1.39 -4.43
N LEU A 20 -5.01 -1.88 -3.46
CA LEU A 20 -3.89 -1.13 -2.88
C LEU A 20 -2.81 -0.81 -3.92
N GLY A 21 -2.44 -1.79 -4.76
CA GLY A 21 -1.48 -1.59 -5.85
C GLY A 21 -1.97 -0.58 -6.88
N SER A 22 -3.27 -0.61 -7.20
CA SER A 22 -3.91 0.33 -8.13
C SER A 22 -3.94 1.75 -7.57
N VAL A 23 -4.22 1.91 -6.27
CA VAL A 23 -4.20 3.22 -5.60
C VAL A 23 -2.79 3.80 -5.59
N SER A 24 -1.78 2.98 -5.25
CA SER A 24 -0.38 3.42 -5.32
C SER A 24 0.02 3.81 -6.74
N LEU A 25 -0.34 3.01 -7.74
CA LEU A 25 -0.05 3.32 -9.14
C LEU A 25 -0.75 4.60 -9.59
N ALA A 26 -2.05 4.75 -9.30
CA ALA A 26 -2.82 5.94 -9.64
C ALA A 26 -2.19 7.18 -9.00
N ARG A 27 -1.78 7.09 -7.73
CA ARG A 27 -1.08 8.18 -7.03
C ARG A 27 0.23 8.55 -7.73
N GLY A 28 1.04 7.56 -8.09
CA GLY A 28 2.30 7.78 -8.80
C GLY A 28 2.09 8.45 -10.16
N VAL A 29 1.09 8.00 -10.92
CA VAL A 29 0.70 8.61 -12.20
C VAL A 29 0.20 10.04 -12.00
N THR A 30 -0.61 10.31 -10.97
CA THR A 30 -1.10 11.67 -10.67
C THR A 30 0.05 12.61 -10.36
N LEU A 31 1.05 12.18 -9.58
CA LEU A 31 2.24 12.99 -9.28
C LEU A 31 3.19 13.13 -10.47
N ALA A 32 3.08 12.27 -11.49
CA ALA A 32 3.86 12.40 -12.72
C ALA A 32 3.24 13.41 -13.71
N LEU A 33 1.96 13.76 -13.52
CA LEU A 33 1.30 14.77 -14.35
C LEU A 33 1.79 16.17 -13.94
N PRO A 34 1.92 17.10 -14.90
CA PRO A 34 2.28 18.48 -14.59
C PRO A 34 1.18 19.12 -13.72
N GLY A 35 1.57 19.78 -12.64
CA GLY A 35 0.61 20.41 -11.74
C GLY A 35 1.14 20.88 -10.38
N ASP A 36 2.42 20.67 -10.07
CA ASP A 36 3.07 21.09 -8.82
C ASP A 36 2.22 20.76 -7.57
N MET A 37 1.64 19.55 -7.56
CA MET A 37 0.62 19.15 -6.59
C MET A 37 1.15 19.24 -5.16
N MET A 38 2.42 18.88 -4.96
CA MET A 38 3.07 18.82 -3.65
C MET A 38 3.60 20.18 -3.18
N THR A 39 3.43 21.25 -3.95
CA THR A 39 3.74 22.61 -3.50
C THR A 39 2.68 23.20 -2.58
N ALA A 40 1.49 22.61 -2.52
CA ALA A 40 0.43 23.03 -1.61
C ALA A 40 0.79 22.75 -0.14
N ASP A 41 0.36 23.62 0.78
CA ASP A 41 0.65 23.54 2.23
C ASP A 41 0.30 22.19 2.86
N ALA A 42 -0.73 21.52 2.34
CA ALA A 42 -1.14 20.19 2.80
C ALA A 42 -0.06 19.11 2.64
N TYR A 43 0.93 19.34 1.76
CA TYR A 43 2.03 18.43 1.47
C TYR A 43 3.36 18.85 2.11
N ARG A 44 3.38 19.88 2.98
CA ARG A 44 4.62 20.37 3.61
C ARG A 44 5.46 19.29 4.30
N ALA A 45 4.81 18.23 4.81
CA ALA A 45 5.49 17.11 5.47
C ALA A 45 6.24 16.15 4.50
N PHE A 46 6.16 16.39 3.18
CA PHE A 46 6.73 15.53 2.13
C PHE A 46 7.79 16.24 1.28
N ASP A 47 8.34 17.35 1.75
CA ASP A 47 9.39 18.14 1.10
C ASP A 47 10.77 17.44 1.05
N LEU A 48 10.90 16.30 1.74
CA LEU A 48 12.11 15.48 1.84
C LEU A 48 12.64 14.97 0.49
N LEU A 49 11.76 14.81 -0.50
CA LEU A 49 12.07 14.36 -1.85
C LEU A 49 11.30 15.20 -2.87
N PRO A 50 11.86 15.41 -4.08
CA PRO A 50 11.11 16.07 -5.14
C PRO A 50 9.86 15.27 -5.54
N GLU A 51 8.82 15.96 -6.00
CA GLU A 51 7.55 15.35 -6.43
C GLU A 51 7.75 14.22 -7.45
N SER A 52 8.72 14.37 -8.37
CA SER A 52 9.08 13.37 -9.36
C SER A 52 9.62 12.07 -8.74
N ALA A 53 10.36 12.15 -7.63
CA ALA A 53 10.84 10.95 -6.92
C ALA A 53 9.67 10.22 -6.24
N TRP A 54 8.73 10.94 -5.65
CA TRP A 54 7.51 10.35 -5.12
C TRP A 54 6.68 9.68 -6.22
N ALA A 55 6.53 10.34 -7.38
CA ALA A 55 5.86 9.79 -8.55
C ALA A 55 6.46 8.44 -8.97
N VAL A 56 7.79 8.37 -9.08
CA VAL A 56 8.52 7.14 -9.43
C VAL A 56 8.32 6.06 -8.38
N LEU A 57 8.46 6.38 -7.08
CA LEU A 57 8.30 5.40 -5.99
C LEU A 57 6.89 4.78 -6.00
N PHE A 58 5.84 5.61 -5.99
CA PHE A 58 4.47 5.13 -6.00
C PHE A 58 4.13 4.32 -7.26
N THR A 59 4.61 4.76 -8.42
CA THR A 59 4.41 4.04 -9.69
C THR A 59 5.12 2.68 -9.67
N ALA A 60 6.41 2.66 -9.30
CA ALA A 60 7.22 1.44 -9.31
C ALA A 60 6.67 0.38 -8.35
N PHE A 61 6.35 0.76 -7.11
CA PHE A 61 5.83 -0.18 -6.13
C PHE A 61 4.37 -0.57 -6.39
N GLY A 62 3.55 0.34 -6.91
CA GLY A 62 2.20 0.03 -7.38
C GLY A 62 2.21 -1.02 -8.50
N LEU A 63 3.05 -0.82 -9.52
CA LEU A 63 3.26 -1.81 -10.59
C LEU A 63 3.83 -3.12 -10.07
N ALA A 64 4.85 -3.08 -9.21
CA ALA A 64 5.46 -4.27 -8.65
C ALA A 64 4.44 -5.12 -7.87
N GLN A 65 3.58 -4.48 -7.07
CA GLN A 65 2.52 -5.17 -6.33
C GLN A 65 1.49 -5.80 -7.28
N LEU A 66 1.02 -5.06 -8.28
CA LEU A 66 0.08 -5.58 -9.28
C LEU A 66 0.67 -6.76 -10.07
N ALA A 67 1.91 -6.61 -10.55
CA ALA A 67 2.64 -7.67 -11.23
C ALA A 67 2.82 -8.90 -10.32
N ALA A 68 3.16 -8.69 -9.04
CA ALA A 68 3.32 -9.77 -8.07
C ALA A 68 2.02 -10.56 -7.87
N VAL A 69 0.86 -9.91 -7.84
CA VAL A 69 -0.44 -10.58 -7.72
C VAL A 69 -0.75 -11.39 -8.99
N VAL A 70 -0.53 -10.83 -10.18
CA VAL A 70 -0.77 -11.50 -11.46
C VAL A 70 0.13 -12.72 -11.62
N ILE A 71 1.44 -12.57 -11.34
CA ILE A 71 2.43 -13.65 -11.41
C ILE A 71 2.08 -14.75 -10.41
N ASN A 72 1.75 -14.42 -9.16
CA ASN A 72 1.35 -15.40 -8.14
C ASN A 72 0.00 -16.08 -8.42
N GLY A 73 -0.80 -15.52 -9.33
CA GLY A 73 -2.05 -16.10 -9.80
C GLY A 73 -1.85 -17.19 -10.85
N ARG A 74 -0.82 -17.07 -11.70
CA ARG A 74 -0.62 -17.91 -12.89
C ARG A 74 0.67 -18.75 -12.89
N TRP A 75 1.67 -18.38 -12.08
CA TRP A 75 3.00 -19.00 -12.05
C TRP A 75 3.43 -19.38 -10.62
N ARG A 76 4.69 -19.83 -10.46
CA ARG A 76 5.26 -20.28 -9.19
C ARG A 76 5.03 -19.22 -8.11
N ARG A 77 4.45 -19.67 -6.98
CA ARG A 77 4.12 -18.78 -5.87
C ARG A 77 5.41 -18.18 -5.28
N SER A 78 5.51 -16.85 -5.29
CA SER A 78 6.56 -16.02 -4.71
C SER A 78 5.96 -15.09 -3.63
N PRO A 79 5.78 -15.59 -2.39
CA PRO A 79 5.20 -14.80 -1.28
C PRO A 79 6.04 -13.58 -0.91
N ALA A 80 7.37 -13.67 -1.03
CA ALA A 80 8.29 -12.58 -0.70
C ALA A 80 8.02 -11.32 -1.55
N ILE A 81 7.79 -11.48 -2.85
CA ILE A 81 7.51 -10.37 -3.77
C ILE A 81 6.14 -9.71 -3.46
N ARG A 82 5.18 -10.46 -2.93
CA ARG A 82 3.91 -9.87 -2.46
C ARG A 82 4.10 -9.10 -1.15
N ALA A 83 4.94 -9.62 -0.26
CA ALA A 83 5.24 -8.96 1.00
C ALA A 83 5.92 -7.60 0.79
N THR A 84 6.80 -7.45 -0.20
CA THR A 84 7.45 -6.15 -0.49
C THR A 84 6.45 -5.06 -0.87
N GLY A 85 5.45 -5.37 -1.69
CA GLY A 85 4.36 -4.44 -2.01
C GLY A 85 3.55 -4.05 -0.77
N ALA A 86 3.17 -5.04 0.04
CA ALA A 86 2.44 -4.79 1.28
C ALA A 86 3.25 -3.96 2.30
N ILE A 87 4.57 -4.19 2.43
CA ILE A 87 5.47 -3.39 3.28
C ILE A 87 5.49 -1.94 2.80
N PHE A 88 5.68 -1.73 1.49
CA PHE A 88 5.65 -0.38 0.93
C PHE A 88 4.30 0.29 1.16
N GLY A 89 3.18 -0.41 0.99
CA GLY A 89 1.84 0.09 1.28
C GLY A 89 1.68 0.51 2.74
N VAL A 90 2.13 -0.32 3.69
CA VAL A 90 2.11 0.02 5.13
C VAL A 90 2.89 1.31 5.38
N TRP A 91 4.14 1.36 4.90
CA TRP A 91 5.01 2.52 5.13
C TRP A 91 4.45 3.79 4.46
N SER A 92 4.15 3.74 3.17
CA SER A 92 3.74 4.92 2.39
C SER A 92 2.38 5.47 2.82
N PHE A 93 1.38 4.62 3.05
CA PHE A 93 0.07 5.10 3.50
C PHE A 93 0.09 5.57 4.96
N THR A 94 0.93 4.98 5.81
CA THR A 94 1.15 5.51 7.17
C THR A 94 1.83 6.88 7.10
N ALA A 95 2.86 7.03 6.27
CA ALA A 95 3.52 8.32 6.07
C ALA A 95 2.53 9.38 5.55
N LEU A 96 1.71 9.04 4.55
CA LEU A 96 0.64 9.91 4.03
C LEU A 96 -0.35 10.30 5.14
N THR A 97 -0.86 9.33 5.89
CA THR A 97 -1.77 9.57 7.02
C THR A 97 -1.17 10.57 8.01
N THR A 98 0.04 10.29 8.49
CA THR A 98 0.73 11.12 9.48
C THR A 98 1.05 12.50 8.92
N GLY A 99 1.54 12.59 7.68
CA GLY A 99 1.86 13.87 7.05
C GLY A 99 0.65 14.78 6.88
N PHE A 100 -0.51 14.24 6.49
CA PHE A 100 -1.74 15.02 6.45
C PHE A 100 -2.25 15.42 7.85
N VAL A 101 -2.14 14.53 8.84
CA VAL A 101 -2.49 14.88 10.25
C VAL A 101 -1.60 16.01 10.78
N VAL A 102 -0.29 15.95 10.52
CA VAL A 102 0.65 16.98 10.96
C VAL A 102 0.46 18.28 10.20
N SER A 103 0.04 18.23 8.94
CA SER A 103 -0.10 19.42 8.09
C SER A 103 -1.42 20.17 8.28
N GLY A 104 -2.51 19.47 8.59
CA GLY A 104 -3.84 20.09 8.72
C GLY A 104 -4.81 19.38 9.67
N GLY A 105 -4.33 18.44 10.49
CA GLY A 105 -5.17 17.66 11.41
C GLY A 105 -5.92 16.51 10.74
N LEU A 106 -6.90 15.96 11.47
CA LEU A 106 -7.78 14.90 10.96
C LEU A 106 -8.63 15.44 9.79
N SER A 107 -8.39 14.89 8.60
CA SER A 107 -9.07 15.23 7.35
C SER A 107 -9.56 13.96 6.64
N LEU A 108 -10.40 14.14 5.62
CA LEU A 108 -10.81 13.02 4.76
C LEU A 108 -9.58 12.31 4.16
N ALA A 109 -8.58 13.06 3.73
CA ALA A 109 -7.33 12.52 3.17
C ALA A 109 -6.59 11.65 4.20
N SER A 110 -6.35 12.15 5.43
CA SER A 110 -5.67 11.36 6.45
C SER A 110 -6.45 10.10 6.83
N CYS A 111 -7.78 10.19 6.96
CA CYS A 111 -8.61 9.03 7.28
C CYS A 111 -8.59 7.98 6.16
N GLN A 112 -8.66 8.42 4.90
CA GLN A 112 -8.59 7.54 3.75
C GLN A 112 -7.25 6.79 3.69
N TYR A 113 -6.12 7.49 3.83
CA TYR A 113 -4.81 6.85 3.85
C TYR A 113 -4.63 5.95 5.09
N GLY A 114 -5.24 6.31 6.23
CA GLY A 114 -5.19 5.47 7.44
C GLY A 114 -5.87 4.12 7.23
N ILE A 115 -7.01 4.12 6.53
CA ILE A 115 -7.72 2.90 6.13
C ILE A 115 -6.85 2.07 5.17
N LEU A 116 -6.21 2.70 4.18
CA LEU A 116 -5.32 2.00 3.23
C LEU A 116 -4.08 1.42 3.92
N ALA A 117 -3.52 2.11 4.92
CA ALA A 117 -2.42 1.62 5.74
C ALA A 117 -2.84 0.37 6.54
N PHE A 118 -4.03 0.41 7.17
CA PHE A 118 -4.59 -0.73 7.88
C PHE A 118 -4.76 -1.95 6.96
N TRP A 119 -5.32 -1.75 5.76
CA TRP A 119 -5.48 -2.86 4.79
C TRP A 119 -4.14 -3.40 4.29
N SER A 120 -3.15 -2.54 4.10
CA SER A 120 -1.79 -2.96 3.73
C SER A 120 -1.15 -3.81 4.84
N ALA A 121 -1.36 -3.43 6.11
CA ALA A 121 -0.87 -4.17 7.26
C ALA A 121 -1.57 -5.54 7.37
N TYR A 122 -2.87 -5.58 7.14
CA TYR A 122 -3.63 -6.83 7.06
C TYR A 122 -3.09 -7.77 5.98
N CYS A 123 -2.83 -7.27 4.76
CA CYS A 123 -2.23 -8.06 3.68
C CYS A 123 -0.84 -8.59 4.08
N LEU A 124 0.00 -7.75 4.67
CA LEU A 124 1.35 -8.15 5.12
C LEU A 124 1.29 -9.27 6.16
N ILE A 125 0.46 -9.12 7.20
CA ILE A 125 0.29 -10.13 8.25
C ILE A 125 -0.24 -11.45 7.65
N ASN A 126 -1.21 -11.37 6.72
CA ASN A 126 -1.76 -12.55 6.08
C ASN A 126 -0.70 -13.29 5.25
N ILE A 127 0.08 -12.58 4.44
CA ILE A 127 1.16 -13.15 3.62
C ILE A 127 2.23 -13.79 4.52
N SER A 128 2.67 -13.09 5.56
CA SER A 128 3.69 -13.58 6.50
C SER A 128 3.21 -14.84 7.23
N SER A 129 1.97 -14.86 7.71
CA SER A 129 1.40 -16.03 8.42
C SER A 129 1.28 -17.27 7.54
N LYS A 130 0.99 -17.10 6.24
CA LYS A 130 0.91 -18.20 5.27
C LYS A 130 2.30 -18.69 4.87
N THR A 131 3.29 -17.79 4.88
CA THR A 131 4.69 -18.13 4.60
C THR A 131 5.29 -18.91 5.76
N ALA A 132 5.11 -18.45 7.00
CA ALA A 132 5.58 -19.15 8.21
C ALA A 132 5.02 -20.57 8.31
N ARG A 133 3.71 -20.76 8.04
CA ARG A 133 3.08 -22.09 8.03
C ARG A 133 3.68 -23.07 7.02
N ARG A 134 4.31 -22.60 5.94
CA ARG A 134 4.97 -23.47 4.95
C ARG A 134 6.39 -23.86 5.33
N LEU A 135 7.03 -23.15 6.27
CA LEU A 135 8.38 -23.46 6.75
C LEU A 135 8.39 -24.48 7.88
N HIS A 136 7.23 -24.72 8.51
CA HIS A 136 7.03 -25.69 9.58
C HIS A 136 6.37 -27.00 9.11
N VAL A 137 6.33 -27.23 7.79
CA VAL A 137 5.90 -28.48 7.14
C VAL A 137 7.08 -29.02 6.36
#